data_AF-A0A2G5QPQ0-F1
#
_entry.id   AF-A0A2G5QPQ0-F1
#
_cell.length_a   1.000
_cell.length_b   1.000
_cell.length_c   1.000
_cell.angle_alpha   90.00
_cell.angle_beta   90.00
_cell.angle_gamma   90.00
#
_symmetry.space_group_name_H-M   'P 1'
#
loop_
_entity.id
_entity.type
_entity.pdbx_description
1 polymer ?
#
loop_
_entity_poly.entity_id
_entity_poly.type
_entity_poly.pdbx_seq_one_letter_code
_entity_poly.pdbx_strand_id
1 'polypeptide(L)'
;MSALNAPSSWRQADRGASGRADGHDTMIGFSISPTGSGTWAWRACDQSGRVRAQGVAGSRKLAAALVIHHIVSTRAERVASSSPETRAKAA
;
A
#
# COMPACT_ATOMS: atom_id res chain seq x y z
N MET A 1 26.42 7.04 -18.21
CA MET A 1 26.72 6.17 -17.05
C MET A 1 25.78 6.57 -15.92
N SER A 2 24.93 5.63 -15.51
CA SER A 2 23.84 5.82 -14.56
C SER A 2 24.33 5.98 -13.13
N ALA A 3 23.83 7.00 -12.43
CA ALA A 3 23.72 7.05 -10.97
C ALA A 3 22.36 7.70 -10.69
N LEU A 4 21.46 7.13 -9.89
CA LEU A 4 21.66 6.90 -8.47
C LEU A 4 20.88 5.69 -7.96
N ASN A 5 21.64 4.81 -7.31
CA ASN A 5 21.21 3.81 -6.35
C ASN A 5 20.65 4.52 -5.08
N ALA A 6 19.57 3.98 -4.51
CA ALA A 6 18.75 4.57 -3.44
C ALA A 6 19.43 4.63 -2.05
N PRO A 7 18.84 5.33 -1.06
CA PRO A 7 18.38 4.56 0.09
C PRO A 7 17.07 5.05 0.76
N SER A 8 16.22 4.07 1.09
CA SER A 8 15.59 3.88 2.40
C SER A 8 15.47 5.09 3.35
N SER A 9 14.36 5.82 3.28
CA SER A 9 13.96 6.82 4.29
C SER A 9 12.47 6.74 4.60
N TRP A 10 12.04 5.64 5.22
CA TRP A 10 10.68 5.52 5.76
C TRP A 10 10.65 5.05 7.22
N ARG A 11 11.82 4.85 7.85
CA ARG A 11 11.93 4.35 9.24
C ARG A 11 11.69 5.39 10.34
N GLN A 12 11.33 6.64 10.03
CA GLN A 12 11.35 7.73 11.02
C GLN A 12 9.98 8.33 11.40
N ALA A 13 8.87 7.92 10.78
CA ALA A 13 7.55 8.49 11.10
C ALA A 13 6.86 7.90 12.35
N ASP A 14 7.35 6.79 12.91
CA ASP A 14 6.60 5.98 13.91
C ASP A 14 6.96 6.20 15.39
N ARG A 15 7.69 7.26 15.76
CA ARG A 15 7.92 7.57 17.18
C ARG A 15 6.97 8.66 17.68
N GLY A 16 5.72 8.29 17.95
CA GLY A 16 4.82 9.15 18.70
C GLY A 16 3.32 8.88 18.55
N ALA A 17 2.86 7.66 18.78
CA ALA A 17 1.42 7.41 18.95
C ALA A 17 1.18 6.38 20.06
N SER A 18 1.41 6.79 21.31
CA SER A 18 0.90 6.09 22.49
C SER A 18 -0.59 6.37 22.63
N GLY A 19 -1.40 5.64 21.88
CA GLY A 19 -2.86 5.59 22.04
C GLY A 19 -3.28 4.18 21.65
N ARG A 20 -4.08 3.52 22.49
CA ARG A 20 -4.62 2.18 22.23
C ARG A 20 -5.38 2.18 20.89
N ALA A 21 -4.69 1.82 19.81
CA ALA A 21 -5.27 1.54 18.51
C ALA A 21 -5.43 0.02 18.41
N ASP A 22 -6.57 -0.47 18.90
CA ASP A 22 -7.03 -1.81 18.56
C ASP A 22 -7.38 -1.79 17.07
N GLY A 23 -6.51 -2.40 16.25
CA GLY A 23 -6.52 -2.29 14.80
C GLY A 23 -5.21 -1.71 14.28
N HIS A 24 -4.21 -2.58 14.11
CA HIS A 24 -2.98 -2.28 13.39
C HIS A 24 -3.34 -1.74 11.99
N ASP A 25 -3.39 -0.40 11.87
CA ASP A 25 -3.42 0.29 10.60
C ASP A 25 -2.13 -0.12 9.89
N THR A 26 -2.27 -1.11 9.01
CA THR A 26 -1.11 -1.83 8.49
C THR A 26 -0.42 -0.90 7.52
N MET A 27 0.52 -0.07 7.98
CA MET A 27 1.26 0.88 7.13
C MET A 27 1.66 0.20 5.81
N ILE A 28 1.03 0.64 4.71
CA ILE A 28 1.29 0.14 3.36
C ILE A 28 2.35 1.06 2.75
N GLY A 29 3.56 0.53 2.55
CA GLY A 29 4.58 1.22 1.77
C GLY A 29 4.20 1.20 0.29
N PHE A 30 4.52 2.25 -0.46
CA PHE A 30 4.32 2.25 -1.91
C PHE A 30 5.50 2.87 -2.63
N SER A 31 5.70 2.48 -3.89
CA SER A 31 6.67 3.10 -4.78
C SER A 31 6.05 3.40 -6.14
N ILE A 32 6.44 4.52 -6.73
CA ILE A 32 6.03 4.94 -8.07
C ILE A 32 7.30 5.42 -8.78
N SER A 33 7.64 4.81 -9.90
CA SER A 33 8.88 5.08 -10.62
C SER A 33 8.64 5.12 -12.13
N PRO A 34 9.27 6.04 -12.87
CA PRO A 34 9.19 6.05 -14.31
C PRO A 34 9.85 4.80 -14.89
N THR A 35 9.26 4.23 -15.93
CA THR A 35 9.89 3.24 -16.80
C THR A 35 10.33 3.96 -18.07
N GLY A 36 11.46 3.59 -18.67
CA GLY A 36 12.12 4.34 -19.76
C GLY A 36 11.28 4.62 -21.02
N SER A 37 10.07 4.06 -21.11
CA SER A 37 9.07 4.18 -22.18
C SER A 37 7.97 5.23 -21.92
N GLY A 38 8.15 6.16 -20.96
CA GLY A 38 7.14 7.16 -20.62
C GLY A 38 5.97 6.63 -19.77
N THR A 39 6.00 5.35 -19.43
CA THR A 39 5.06 4.72 -18.49
C THR A 39 5.60 4.76 -17.06
N TRP A 40 4.76 4.46 -16.08
CA TRP A 40 5.06 4.56 -14.65
C TRP A 40 4.74 3.24 -13.97
N ALA A 41 5.76 2.60 -13.42
CA ALA A 41 5.61 1.42 -12.58
C ALA A 41 5.17 1.85 -11.18
N TRP A 42 4.24 1.10 -10.59
CA TRP A 42 3.79 1.29 -9.22
C TRP A 42 3.81 -0.03 -8.46
N ARG A 43 4.06 0.03 -7.15
CA ARG A 43 4.05 -1.11 -6.24
C ARG A 43 3.45 -0.70 -4.90
N ALA A 44 2.67 -1.59 -4.31
CA ALA A 44 2.19 -1.51 -2.93
C ALA A 44 2.76 -2.69 -2.15
N CYS A 45 3.33 -2.41 -0.98
CA CYS A 45 4.02 -3.35 -0.12
C CYS A 45 3.39 -3.35 1.28
N ASP A 46 3.39 -4.50 1.94
CA ASP A 46 3.07 -4.55 3.36
C ASP A 46 4.24 -4.05 4.24
N GLN A 47 4.04 -4.05 5.55
CA GLN A 47 5.04 -3.63 6.54
C GLN A 47 6.34 -4.45 6.50
N SER A 48 6.29 -5.69 5.99
CA SER A 48 7.48 -6.53 5.81
C SER A 48 8.26 -6.18 4.53
N GLY A 49 7.74 -5.25 3.72
CA GLY A 49 8.28 -4.90 2.42
C GLY A 49 7.86 -5.87 1.31
N ARG A 50 6.96 -6.83 1.58
CA ARG A 50 6.49 -7.79 0.58
C ARG A 50 5.48 -7.13 -0.33
N VAL A 51 5.67 -7.28 -1.64
CA VAL A 51 4.75 -6.76 -2.65
C VAL A 51 3.39 -7.46 -2.52
N ARG A 52 2.34 -6.65 -2.43
CA ARG A 52 0.93 -7.08 -2.40
C ARG A 52 0.24 -6.84 -3.74
N ALA A 53 0.55 -5.70 -4.37
CA ALA A 53 0.12 -5.39 -5.72
C ALA A 53 1.18 -4.57 -6.45
N GLN A 54 1.19 -4.67 -7.77
CA GLN A 54 2.05 -3.87 -8.64
C GLN A 54 1.46 -3.77 -10.04
N GLY A 55 1.91 -2.80 -10.81
CA GLY A 55 1.52 -2.64 -12.20
C GLY A 55 2.25 -1.51 -12.91
N VAL A 56 1.80 -1.21 -14.11
CA VAL A 56 2.30 -0.13 -14.96
C VAL A 56 1.13 0.75 -15.39
N ALA A 57 1.33 2.06 -15.44
CA ALA A 57 0.35 3.04 -15.85
C ALA A 57 0.92 4.00 -16.90
N GLY A 58 0.06 4.57 -17.75
CA GLY A 58 0.46 5.56 -18.76
C GLY A 58 0.91 6.91 -18.19
N SER A 59 0.68 7.16 -16.90
CA SER A 59 1.11 8.41 -16.24
C SER A 59 1.34 8.22 -14.74
N ARG A 60 2.12 9.13 -14.14
CA ARG A 60 2.34 9.17 -12.68
C ARG A 60 1.03 9.32 -11.91
N LYS A 61 0.09 10.12 -12.44
CA LYS A 61 -1.19 10.41 -11.79
C LYS A 61 -2.06 9.16 -11.73
N LEU A 62 -2.11 8.41 -12.85
CA LEU A 62 -2.83 7.14 -12.90
C LEU A 62 -2.17 6.09 -11.99
N ALA A 63 -0.84 6.00 -11.98
CA ALA A 63 -0.11 5.13 -11.05
C ALA A 63 -0.46 5.41 -9.58
N ALA A 64 -0.51 6.69 -9.18
CA ALA A 64 -0.92 7.09 -7.83
C ALA A 64 -2.38 6.73 -7.52
N ALA A 65 -3.29 6.95 -8.46
CA ALA A 65 -4.70 6.58 -8.30
C ALA A 65 -4.87 5.07 -8.09
N LEU A 66 -4.12 4.24 -8.81
CA LEU A 66 -4.14 2.79 -8.65
C LEU A 66 -3.63 2.33 -7.28
N VAL A 67 -2.57 2.95 -6.78
CA VAL A 67 -2.07 2.69 -5.42
C VAL A 67 -3.14 3.02 -4.37
N ILE A 68 -3.74 4.21 -4.46
CA ILE A 68 -4.79 4.65 -3.53
C ILE A 68 -6.00 3.71 -3.60
N HIS A 69 -6.45 3.38 -4.82
CA HIS A 69 -7.56 2.46 -5.03
C HIS A 69 -7.31 1.10 -4.38
N HIS A 70 -6.09 0.56 -4.53
CA HIS A 70 -5.71 -0.70 -3.90
C HIS A 70 -5.74 -0.62 -2.37
N ILE A 71 -5.21 0.47 -1.78
CA ILE A 71 -5.22 0.67 -0.32
C ILE A 71 -6.66 0.75 0.21
N VAL A 72 -7.53 1.52 -0.46
CA VAL A 72 -8.93 1.67 -0.05
C VAL A 72 -9.70 0.36 -0.19
N SER A 73 -9.52 -0.36 -1.30
CA SER A 73 -10.23 -1.63 -1.55
C SER A 73 -9.83 -2.70 -0.54
N THR A 74 -8.52 -2.85 -0.27
CA THR A 74 -8.03 -3.82 0.72
C THR A 74 -8.46 -3.49 2.15
N ARG A 75 -8.68 -2.22 2.48
CA ARG A 75 -9.28 -1.81 3.75
C ARG A 75 -10.76 -2.15 3.80
N ALA A 76 -11.50 -1.88 2.74
CA ALA A 76 -12.93 -2.17 2.65
C ALA A 76 -13.20 -3.68 2.80
N GLU A 77 -12.42 -4.54 2.13
CA GLU A 77 -12.52 -6.00 2.25
C GLU A 77 -12.25 -6.50 3.68
N ARG A 78 -11.26 -5.90 4.36
CA ARG A 78 -10.97 -6.24 5.77
C ARG A 78 -12.10 -5.85 6.70
N VAL A 79 -12.66 -4.65 6.54
CA VAL A 79 -13.81 -4.19 7.33
C VAL A 79 -15.02 -5.11 7.12
N ALA A 80 -15.30 -5.48 5.87
CA ALA A 80 -16.37 -6.42 5.53
C ALA A 80 -16.14 -7.81 6.15
N SER A 81 -14.89 -8.28 6.17
CA SER A 81 -14.52 -9.58 6.75
C SER A 81 -14.51 -9.57 8.29
N SER A 82 -14.32 -8.42 8.92
CA SER A 82 -14.33 -8.25 10.38
C SER A 82 -15.72 -8.02 10.97
N SER A 83 -16.74 -7.81 10.14
CA SER A 83 -18.11 -7.66 10.63
C SER A 83 -18.63 -9.03 11.14
N PRO A 84 -19.17 -9.12 12.37
CA PRO A 84 -19.66 -10.38 12.95
C PRO A 84 -20.91 -10.95 12.22
N GLU A 85 -21.51 -10.19 11.30
CA GLU A 85 -22.79 -10.51 10.67
C GLU A 85 -22.70 -11.65 9.62
N THR A 86 -21.50 -12.00 9.16
CA THR A 86 -21.30 -13.14 8.23
C THR A 86 -20.96 -14.46 8.93
N ARG A 87 -20.61 -14.46 10.23
CA ARG A 87 -20.29 -15.70 10.97
C ARG A 87 -21.53 -16.47 11.43
N ALA A 88 -22.68 -15.80 11.57
CA ALA A 88 -23.90 -16.36 12.15
C ALA A 88 -24.80 -17.13 11.16
N LYS A 89 -24.49 -17.14 9.86
CA LYS A 89 -25.36 -17.78 8.84
C LYS A 89 -24.85 -19.12 8.30
N ALA A 90 -23.79 -19.68 8.90
CA ALA A 90 -23.15 -20.92 8.49
C ALA A 90 -23.09 -21.99 9.61
N ALA A 91 -23.84 -21.81 10.70
CA ALA A 91 -23.97 -22.79 11.78
C ALA A 91 -25.40 -23.33 11.86
#